data_AF-A0A3D4WYY1-F1
#
_entry.id   AF-A0A3D4WYY1-F1
#
_cell.length_a   1.000
_cell.length_b   1.000
_cell.length_c   1.000
_cell.angle_alpha   90.00
_cell.angle_beta   90.00
_cell.angle_gamma   90.00
#
_symmetry.space_group_name_H-M   'P 1'
#
loop_
_entity.id
_entity.type
_entity.pdbx_description
1 polymer ?
#
loop_
_entity_poly.entity_id
_entity_poly.type
_entity_poly.pdbx_seq_one_letter_code
_entity_poly.pdbx_strand_id
1 'polypeptide(L)'
;MSACRWTTTANGSAPTLAEPLDAITNAAFLIASTALLWQLAKATPRPPVAAWILPGLLGLVGLCSLSFHTFATEFTGALDTLSILALILTAVVLIVRSGWNVPWRWAWLAAPAYLVAAFALNTLLQAIGGDKATLGGYIPAFVGLAGFGLVLRARELNLAAAVFAVSLTLRTLDDPLCGSFPAGTHFLWHCLNAIVCTW
;
A
#
# COMPACT_ATOMS: atom_id res chain seq x y z
N MET A 1 9.28 -9.18 -0.93
CA MET A 1 9.91 -9.70 -2.15
C MET A 1 9.16 -10.95 -2.54
N SER A 2 8.48 -10.93 -3.69
CA SER A 2 8.02 -12.13 -4.37
C SER A 2 7.53 -11.76 -5.77
N ALA A 3 8.18 -12.33 -6.78
CA ALA A 3 7.54 -13.28 -7.67
C ALA A 3 8.46 -14.50 -7.72
N CYS A 4 7.90 -15.63 -8.16
CA CYS A 4 8.46 -16.98 -8.18
C CYS A 4 9.78 -17.16 -8.98
N ARG A 5 10.52 -16.09 -9.26
CA ARG A 5 11.53 -15.97 -10.32
C ARG A 5 12.90 -15.48 -9.84
N TRP A 6 13.16 -15.46 -8.52
CA TRP A 6 14.53 -15.31 -7.99
C TRP A 6 15.27 -16.65 -7.82
N THR A 7 14.87 -17.71 -8.52
CA THR A 7 15.83 -18.79 -8.83
C THR A 7 16.84 -18.22 -9.82
N THR A 8 17.91 -17.63 -9.28
CA THR A 8 19.16 -17.21 -9.91
C THR A 8 19.36 -17.81 -11.31
N THR A 9 19.28 -16.99 -12.35
CA THR A 9 19.98 -17.30 -13.60
C THR A 9 21.48 -17.22 -13.29
N ALA A 10 22.22 -18.28 -13.59
CA ALA A 10 23.64 -18.43 -13.26
C ALA A 10 24.61 -17.39 -13.90
N ASN A 11 24.10 -16.32 -14.52
CA ASN A 11 24.88 -15.40 -15.37
C ASN A 11 24.74 -13.90 -15.05
N GLY A 12 24.18 -13.50 -13.90
CA GLY A 12 24.34 -12.13 -13.38
C GLY A 12 23.75 -10.97 -14.19
N SER A 13 22.89 -11.24 -15.19
CA SER A 13 22.13 -10.20 -15.89
C SER A 13 20.68 -10.17 -15.41
N ALA A 14 20.24 -9.00 -14.95
CA ALA A 14 18.85 -8.76 -14.58
C ALA A 14 17.96 -8.88 -15.83
N PRO A 15 16.94 -9.75 -15.85
CA PRO A 15 15.99 -9.78 -16.95
C PRO A 15 15.28 -8.43 -17.02
N THR A 16 15.29 -7.79 -18.19
CA THR A 16 14.69 -6.46 -18.45
C THR A 16 13.16 -6.44 -18.35
N LEU A 17 12.53 -7.57 -17.99
CA LEU A 17 11.12 -7.71 -17.63
C LEU A 17 11.01 -8.79 -16.55
N ALA A 18 11.37 -8.46 -15.31
CA ALA A 18 11.42 -9.43 -14.22
C ALA A 18 10.02 -10.05 -13.95
N GLU A 19 8.96 -9.23 -14.01
CA GLU A 19 7.60 -9.60 -13.57
C GLU A 19 6.49 -8.86 -14.40
N PRO A 20 6.17 -9.29 -15.64
CA PRO A 20 5.24 -8.56 -16.51
C PRO A 20 3.82 -8.42 -15.95
N LEU A 21 3.30 -9.42 -15.25
CA LEU A 21 1.95 -9.37 -14.69
C LEU A 21 1.86 -8.36 -13.53
N ASP A 22 2.87 -8.32 -12.68
CA ASP A 22 2.94 -7.38 -11.57
C ASP A 22 3.12 -5.95 -12.09
N ALA A 23 3.99 -5.76 -13.10
CA ALA A 23 4.14 -4.47 -13.79
C ALA A 23 2.82 -3.98 -14.42
N ILE A 24 2.07 -4.84 -15.12
CA ILE A 24 0.79 -4.46 -15.75
C ILE A 24 -0.27 -4.12 -14.69
N THR A 25 -0.36 -4.90 -13.61
CA THR A 25 -1.39 -4.67 -12.58
C THR A 25 -1.14 -3.44 -11.73
N ASN A 26 0.07 -2.89 -11.71
CA ASN A 26 0.32 -1.55 -11.17
C ASN A 26 -0.45 -0.43 -11.88
N ALA A 27 -0.89 -0.65 -13.13
CA ALA A 27 -1.83 0.26 -13.80
C ALA A 27 -3.15 0.43 -13.02
N ALA A 28 -3.54 -0.54 -12.16
CA ALA A 28 -4.72 -0.41 -11.30
C ALA A 28 -4.63 0.81 -10.38
N PHE A 29 -3.44 1.15 -9.85
CA PHE A 29 -3.25 2.35 -9.03
C PHE A 29 -3.42 3.63 -9.84
N LEU A 30 -2.92 3.66 -11.08
CA LEU A 30 -3.08 4.81 -11.99
C LEU A 30 -4.55 4.99 -12.40
N ILE A 31 -5.25 3.89 -12.69
CA ILE A 31 -6.69 3.89 -12.99
C ILE A 31 -7.49 4.39 -11.78
N ALA A 32 -7.21 3.88 -10.58
CA ALA A 32 -7.87 4.32 -9.36
C ALA A 32 -7.60 5.82 -9.10
N SER A 33 -6.34 6.26 -9.20
CA SER A 33 -5.94 7.66 -9.05
C SER A 33 -6.69 8.58 -10.02
N THR A 34 -6.68 8.26 -11.31
CA THR A 34 -7.37 9.05 -12.34
C THR A 34 -8.88 9.07 -12.16
N ALA A 35 -9.50 7.94 -11.78
CA ALA A 35 -10.91 7.86 -11.46
C ALA A 35 -11.30 8.75 -10.26
N LEU A 36 -10.51 8.73 -9.18
CA LEU A 36 -10.73 9.59 -8.01
C LEU A 36 -10.57 11.07 -8.35
N LEU A 37 -9.53 11.44 -9.09
CA LEU A 37 -9.31 12.81 -9.57
C LEU A 37 -10.48 13.31 -10.42
N TRP A 38 -10.99 12.46 -11.31
CA TRP A 38 -12.13 12.78 -12.17
C TRP A 38 -13.43 12.95 -11.37
N GLN A 39 -13.69 12.06 -10.40
CA GLN A 39 -14.84 12.17 -9.51
C GLN A 39 -14.77 13.46 -8.68
N LEU A 40 -13.60 13.80 -8.13
CA LEU A 40 -13.39 15.02 -7.36
C LEU A 40 -13.64 16.28 -8.20
N ALA A 41 -13.08 16.33 -9.41
CA ALA A 41 -13.26 17.45 -10.34
C ALA A 41 -14.73 17.65 -10.75
N LYS A 42 -15.51 16.56 -10.85
CA LYS A 42 -16.93 16.60 -11.16
C LYS A 42 -17.81 17.00 -9.97
N ALA A 43 -17.50 16.48 -8.79
CA ALA A 43 -18.34 16.65 -7.61
C ALA A 43 -18.20 18.05 -7.00
N THR A 44 -17.05 18.70 -7.15
CA THR A 44 -16.77 19.98 -6.49
C THR A 44 -16.08 20.94 -7.47
N PRO A 45 -16.68 22.10 -7.81
CA PRO A 45 -16.09 23.05 -8.76
C PRO A 45 -14.76 23.66 -8.31
N ARG A 46 -14.49 23.71 -7.01
CA ARG A 46 -13.24 24.22 -6.40
C ARG A 46 -12.90 23.43 -5.13
N PRO A 47 -12.43 22.17 -5.27
CA PRO A 47 -12.13 21.35 -4.11
C PRO A 47 -10.88 21.89 -3.39
N PRO A 48 -10.82 21.77 -2.06
CA PRO A 48 -9.65 22.20 -1.30
C PRO A 48 -8.41 21.41 -1.75
N VAL A 49 -7.23 22.05 -1.70
CA VAL A 49 -5.95 21.44 -2.13
C VAL A 49 -5.73 20.06 -1.50
N ALA A 50 -6.10 19.89 -0.23
CA ALA A 50 -5.96 18.64 0.51
C ALA A 50 -6.69 17.45 -0.13
N ALA A 51 -7.80 17.68 -0.85
CA ALA A 51 -8.57 16.62 -1.50
C ALA A 51 -7.82 15.97 -2.68
N TRP A 52 -6.85 16.67 -3.26
CA TRP A 52 -6.05 16.17 -4.38
C TRP A 52 -4.87 15.31 -3.95
N ILE A 53 -4.47 15.39 -2.67
CA ILE A 53 -3.21 14.80 -2.19
C ILE A 53 -3.27 13.27 -2.25
N LEU A 54 -4.31 12.63 -1.72
CA LEU A 54 -4.39 11.16 -1.69
C LEU A 54 -4.48 10.55 -3.11
N PRO A 55 -5.32 11.05 -4.03
CA PRO A 55 -5.31 10.54 -5.41
C PRO A 55 -3.97 10.78 -6.11
N GLY A 56 -3.31 11.92 -5.87
CA GLY A 56 -1.99 12.21 -6.43
C GLY A 56 -0.91 11.25 -5.91
N LEU A 57 -0.87 10.99 -4.61
CA LEU A 57 0.04 10.03 -3.99
C LEU A 57 -0.25 8.60 -4.47
N LEU A 58 -1.51 8.22 -4.67
CA LEU A 58 -1.87 6.93 -5.25
C LEU A 58 -1.31 6.76 -6.67
N GLY A 59 -1.36 7.81 -7.48
CA GLY A 59 -0.73 7.82 -8.80
C GLY A 59 0.80 7.67 -8.72
N LEU A 60 1.43 8.37 -7.77
CA LEU A 60 2.86 8.25 -7.50
C LEU A 60 3.26 6.82 -7.09
N VAL A 61 2.48 6.18 -6.21
CA VAL A 61 2.66 4.77 -5.84
C VAL A 61 2.63 3.87 -7.07
N GLY A 62 1.66 4.05 -7.97
CA GLY A 62 1.60 3.29 -9.22
C GLY A 62 2.85 3.46 -10.09
N LEU A 63 3.38 4.68 -10.20
CA LEU A 63 4.60 4.96 -10.98
C LEU A 63 5.87 4.38 -10.34
N CYS A 64 6.02 4.53 -9.02
CA CYS A 64 7.17 4.00 -8.28
C CYS A 64 7.18 2.46 -8.28
N SER A 65 6.02 1.85 -8.04
CA SER A 65 5.86 0.39 -8.08
C SER A 65 6.11 -0.16 -9.50
N LEU A 66 5.53 0.45 -10.54
CA LEU A 66 5.81 0.08 -11.93
C LEU A 66 7.32 0.15 -12.24
N SER A 67 8.00 1.20 -11.77
CA SER A 67 9.44 1.35 -11.93
C SER A 67 10.22 0.24 -11.22
N PHE A 68 9.77 -0.18 -10.02
CA PHE A 68 10.38 -1.30 -9.32
C PHE A 68 10.22 -2.63 -10.05
N HIS A 69 9.02 -2.98 -10.50
CA HIS A 69 8.79 -4.24 -11.24
C HIS A 69 9.41 -4.25 -12.64
N THR A 70 9.78 -3.09 -13.18
CA THR A 70 10.49 -2.97 -14.47
C THR A 70 12.00 -3.11 -14.29
N PHE A 71 12.59 -2.43 -13.30
CA PHE A 71 14.06 -2.30 -13.16
C PHE A 71 14.67 -3.13 -12.02
N ALA A 72 13.89 -3.49 -11.00
CA ALA A 72 14.29 -4.32 -9.85
C ALA A 72 15.62 -3.89 -9.16
N THR A 73 15.83 -2.59 -8.97
CA THR A 73 17.00 -2.03 -8.28
C THR A 73 16.68 -1.64 -6.84
N GLU A 74 17.72 -1.51 -6.00
CA GLU A 74 17.56 -0.98 -4.63
C GLU A 74 16.92 0.41 -4.63
N PHE A 75 17.32 1.27 -5.58
CA PHE A 75 16.77 2.61 -5.72
C PHE A 75 15.28 2.59 -6.07
N THR A 76 14.86 1.81 -7.07
CA THR A 76 13.45 1.71 -7.45
C THR A 76 12.61 1.02 -6.37
N GLY A 77 13.18 0.07 -5.63
CA GLY A 77 12.52 -0.56 -4.49
C GLY A 77 12.34 0.40 -3.31
N ALA A 78 13.33 1.26 -3.07
CA ALA A 78 13.21 2.33 -2.07
C ALA A 78 12.13 3.34 -2.47
N LEU A 79 12.08 3.77 -3.73
CA LEU A 79 11.02 4.67 -4.22
C LEU A 79 9.62 4.08 -4.04
N ASP A 80 9.44 2.80 -4.40
CA ASP A 80 8.16 2.10 -4.21
C ASP A 80 7.73 2.11 -2.74
N THR A 81 8.61 1.61 -1.86
CA THR A 81 8.33 1.53 -0.41
C THR A 81 8.06 2.90 0.21
N LEU A 82 8.87 3.92 -0.13
CA LEU A 82 8.71 5.27 0.41
C LEU A 82 7.44 5.96 -0.11
N SER A 83 7.03 5.68 -1.35
CA SER A 83 5.78 6.21 -1.89
C SER A 83 4.55 5.66 -1.14
N ILE A 84 4.55 4.35 -0.83
CA ILE A 84 3.50 3.70 -0.03
C ILE A 84 3.50 4.29 1.39
N LEU A 85 4.68 4.45 2.00
CA LEU A 85 4.78 5.07 3.33
C LEU A 85 4.22 6.48 3.34
N ALA A 86 4.54 7.31 2.34
CA ALA A 86 4.02 8.66 2.21
C ALA A 86 2.49 8.68 2.08
N LEU A 87 1.91 7.76 1.30
CA LEU A 87 0.46 7.58 1.19
C LEU A 87 -0.16 7.24 2.55
N ILE A 88 0.39 6.24 3.25
CA ILE A 88 -0.13 5.80 4.56
C ILE A 88 -0.07 6.93 5.59
N LEU A 89 1.08 7.61 5.74
CA LEU A 89 1.24 8.68 6.72
C LEU A 89 0.30 9.85 6.43
N THR A 90 0.15 10.20 5.15
CA THR A 90 -0.79 11.24 4.73
C THR A 90 -2.23 10.84 5.03
N ALA A 91 -2.61 9.60 4.73
CA ALA A 91 -3.95 9.08 5.03
C ALA A 91 -4.24 9.12 6.53
N VAL A 92 -3.30 8.69 7.38
CA VAL A 92 -3.44 8.74 8.84
C VAL A 92 -3.64 10.19 9.33
N VAL A 93 -2.83 11.13 8.86
CA VAL A 93 -2.98 12.56 9.20
C VAL A 93 -4.36 13.08 8.79
N LEU A 94 -4.82 12.73 7.58
CA LEU A 94 -6.12 13.15 7.08
C LEU A 94 -7.29 12.50 7.83
N ILE A 95 -7.20 11.22 8.17
CA ILE A 95 -8.20 10.49 8.97
C ILE A 95 -8.31 11.12 10.37
N VAL A 96 -7.17 11.42 11.03
CA VAL A 96 -7.19 12.09 12.34
C VAL A 96 -7.77 13.50 12.23
N ARG A 97 -7.38 14.24 11.19
CA ARG A 97 -7.87 15.59 10.89
C ARG A 97 -9.39 15.61 10.66
N SER A 98 -9.91 14.69 9.86
CA SER A 98 -11.31 14.67 9.43
C SER A 98 -12.20 13.99 10.47
N GLY A 99 -11.78 12.85 11.01
CA GLY A 99 -12.55 12.03 11.95
C GLY A 99 -12.80 12.72 13.30
N TRP A 100 -11.86 13.53 13.77
CA TRP A 100 -11.97 14.24 15.06
C TRP A 100 -11.90 15.77 14.94
N ASN A 101 -11.92 16.30 13.72
CA ASN A 101 -11.83 17.74 13.46
C ASN A 101 -10.62 18.44 14.12
N VAL A 102 -9.51 17.72 14.30
CA VAL A 102 -8.27 18.23 14.93
C VAL A 102 -7.63 19.29 14.03
N PRO A 103 -7.18 20.47 14.52
CA PRO A 103 -6.57 21.46 13.64
C PRO A 103 -5.23 20.97 13.06
N TRP A 104 -4.87 21.44 11.85
CA TRP A 104 -3.70 20.98 11.10
C TRP A 104 -2.40 20.92 11.89
N ARG A 105 -2.13 21.92 12.76
CA ARG A 105 -0.94 21.96 13.63
C ARG A 105 -0.77 20.71 14.51
N TRP A 106 -1.88 20.07 14.89
CA TRP A 106 -1.88 18.88 15.73
C TRP A 106 -2.09 17.61 14.92
N ALA A 107 -2.83 17.67 13.80
CA ALA A 107 -3.05 16.51 12.94
C ALA A 107 -1.74 15.91 12.41
N TRP A 108 -0.73 16.74 12.13
CA TRP A 108 0.59 16.27 11.69
C TRP A 108 1.33 15.41 12.71
N LEU A 109 0.98 15.48 14.01
CA LEU A 109 1.55 14.58 15.02
C LEU A 109 1.06 13.13 14.87
N ALA A 110 -0.01 12.89 14.11
CA ALA A 110 -0.51 11.54 13.86
C ALA A 110 0.51 10.70 13.06
N ALA A 111 1.27 11.30 12.14
CA ALA A 111 2.29 10.60 11.36
C ALA A 111 3.43 10.04 12.22
N PRO A 112 4.17 10.84 13.03
CA PRO A 112 5.20 10.30 13.90
C PRO A 112 4.63 9.37 14.99
N ALA A 113 3.44 9.64 15.52
CA ALA A 113 2.79 8.73 16.47
C ALA A 113 2.51 7.36 15.84
N TYR A 114 2.01 7.35 14.59
CA TYR A 114 1.79 6.12 13.85
C TYR A 114 3.10 5.39 13.54
N LEU A 115 4.18 6.09 13.17
CA LEU A 115 5.48 5.45 12.95
C LEU A 115 6.01 4.76 14.21
N VAL A 116 5.91 5.42 15.36
CA VAL A 116 6.31 4.84 16.65
C VAL A 116 5.47 3.60 16.97
N ALA A 117 4.15 3.69 16.79
CA ALA A 117 3.25 2.56 17.04
C ALA A 117 3.50 1.39 16.06
N ALA A 118 3.72 1.69 14.78
CA ALA A 118 4.02 0.70 13.75
C ALA A 118 5.36 -0.01 14.01
N PHE A 119 6.39 0.75 14.41
CA PHE A 119 7.67 0.19 14.81
C PHE A 119 7.52 -0.73 16.02
N ALA A 120 6.89 -0.24 17.11
CA ALA A 120 6.68 -1.04 18.32
C ALA A 120 5.88 -2.32 18.05
N LEU A 121 4.83 -2.24 17.23
CA LEU A 121 4.03 -3.41 16.85
C LEU A 121 4.85 -4.41 16.03
N ASN A 122 5.60 -3.95 15.03
CA ASN A 122 6.46 -4.83 14.24
C ASN A 122 7.55 -5.49 15.09
N THR A 123 8.17 -4.76 16.02
CA THR A 123 9.15 -5.32 16.96
C THR A 123 8.52 -6.40 17.85
N LEU A 124 7.32 -6.16 18.37
CA LEU A 124 6.59 -7.15 19.17
C LEU A 124 6.27 -8.40 18.35
N LEU A 125 5.78 -8.25 17.13
CA LEU A 125 5.45 -9.37 16.23
C LEU A 125 6.70 -10.20 15.90
N GLN A 126 7.83 -9.53 15.62
CA GLN A 126 9.12 -10.20 15.40
C GLN A 126 9.55 -11.00 16.65
N ALA A 127 9.39 -10.44 17.85
CA ALA A 127 9.78 -11.11 19.08
C ALA A 127 8.96 -12.38 19.37
N ILE A 128 7.67 -12.41 18.98
CA ILE A 128 6.79 -13.57 19.26
C ILE A 128 6.78 -14.62 18.15
N GLY A 129 7.02 -14.24 16.89
CA GLY A 129 6.81 -15.13 15.74
C GLY A 129 7.80 -14.94 14.59
N GLY A 130 8.88 -14.19 14.81
CA GLY A 130 9.91 -13.90 13.82
C GLY A 130 9.41 -13.06 12.64
N ASP A 131 10.21 -12.99 11.58
CA ASP A 131 9.97 -12.11 10.44
C ASP A 131 8.62 -12.36 9.75
N LYS A 132 8.21 -13.64 9.67
CA LYS A 132 6.93 -14.04 9.05
C LYS A 132 5.72 -13.44 9.78
N ALA A 133 5.80 -13.21 11.09
CA ALA A 133 4.70 -12.63 11.86
C ALA A 133 4.42 -11.16 11.51
N THR A 134 5.37 -10.45 10.90
CA THR A 134 5.19 -9.05 10.48
C THR A 134 4.41 -8.91 9.18
N LEU A 135 4.20 -10.01 8.44
CA LEU A 135 3.69 -10.03 7.07
C LEU A 135 4.36 -8.98 6.17
N GLY A 136 5.70 -8.89 6.21
CA GLY A 136 6.46 -7.92 5.43
C GLY A 136 6.29 -6.47 5.89
N GLY A 137 5.86 -6.25 7.14
CA GLY A 137 5.68 -4.93 7.73
C GLY A 137 4.33 -4.27 7.46
N TYR A 138 3.37 -4.98 6.84
CA TYR A 138 2.05 -4.44 6.52
C TYR A 138 1.01 -4.56 7.65
N ILE A 139 1.29 -5.32 8.72
CA ILE A 139 0.37 -5.45 9.86
C ILE A 139 -0.01 -4.09 10.48
N PRO A 140 0.92 -3.14 10.73
CA PRO A 140 0.54 -1.81 11.20
C PRO A 140 -0.44 -1.07 10.30
N ALA A 141 -0.32 -1.20 8.97
CA ALA A 141 -1.27 -0.58 8.04
C ALA A 141 -2.66 -1.19 8.16
N PHE A 142 -2.74 -2.51 8.31
CA PHE A 142 -4.00 -3.22 8.52
C PHE A 142 -4.64 -2.82 9.86
N VAL A 143 -3.86 -2.84 10.94
CA VAL A 143 -4.31 -2.45 12.28
C VAL A 143 -4.74 -0.98 12.31
N GLY A 144 -4.01 -0.09 11.62
CA GLY A 144 -4.40 1.31 11.47
C GLY A 144 -5.76 1.44 10.79
N LEU A 145 -5.93 0.82 9.61
CA LEU A 145 -7.16 0.90 8.84
C LEU A 145 -8.37 0.34 9.60
N ALA A 146 -8.23 -0.86 10.17
CA ALA A 146 -9.28 -1.49 10.98
C ALA A 146 -9.55 -0.70 12.28
N GLY A 147 -8.51 -0.25 12.97
CA GLY A 147 -8.61 0.51 14.21
C GLY A 147 -9.34 1.84 14.00
N PHE A 148 -8.96 2.61 12.98
CA PHE A 148 -9.66 3.84 12.62
C PHE A 148 -11.10 3.57 12.19
N GLY A 149 -11.35 2.54 11.37
CA GLY A 149 -12.70 2.17 10.95
C GLY A 149 -13.63 1.80 12.12
N LEU A 150 -13.11 1.10 13.14
CA LEU A 150 -13.87 0.75 14.34
C LEU A 150 -14.11 1.97 15.24
N VAL A 151 -13.07 2.75 15.54
CA VAL A 151 -13.17 3.89 16.46
C VAL A 151 -14.05 5.00 15.89
N LEU A 152 -13.90 5.31 14.60
CA LEU A 152 -14.70 6.32 13.91
C LEU A 152 -16.07 5.80 13.45
N ARG A 153 -16.34 4.49 13.59
CA ARG A 153 -17.53 3.81 13.05
C ARG A 153 -17.70 4.05 11.54
N ALA A 154 -16.58 4.16 10.83
CA ALA A 154 -16.54 4.40 9.39
C ALA A 154 -16.63 3.05 8.64
N ARG A 155 -17.82 2.76 8.09
CA ARG A 155 -18.08 1.49 7.39
C ARG A 155 -17.13 1.30 6.20
N GLU A 156 -16.82 2.38 5.51
CA GLU A 156 -15.96 2.43 4.33
C GLU A 156 -14.54 1.98 4.70
N LEU A 157 -13.98 2.49 5.79
CA LEU A 157 -12.66 2.05 6.29
C LEU A 157 -12.67 0.59 6.77
N ASN A 158 -13.78 0.11 7.35
CA ASN A 158 -13.90 -1.29 7.73
C ASN A 158 -13.97 -2.23 6.50
N LEU A 159 -14.65 -1.81 5.44
CA LEU A 159 -14.65 -2.53 4.15
C LEU A 159 -13.25 -2.51 3.53
N ALA A 160 -12.57 -1.37 3.58
CA ALA A 160 -11.19 -1.25 3.15
C ALA A 160 -10.26 -2.19 3.91
N ALA A 161 -10.40 -2.29 5.23
CA ALA A 161 -9.65 -3.22 6.06
C ALA A 161 -9.94 -4.69 5.70
N ALA A 162 -11.21 -5.03 5.44
CA ALA A 162 -11.59 -6.39 5.04
C ALA A 162 -10.98 -6.78 3.68
N VAL A 163 -11.01 -5.89 2.69
CA VAL A 163 -10.37 -6.13 1.39
C VAL A 163 -8.85 -6.16 1.52
N PHE A 164 -8.28 -5.31 2.36
CA PHE A 164 -6.85 -5.34 2.65
C PHE A 164 -6.40 -6.64 3.32
N ALA A 165 -7.23 -7.23 4.19
CA ALA A 165 -6.95 -8.55 4.78
C ALA A 165 -6.90 -9.66 3.71
N VAL A 166 -7.84 -9.66 2.76
CA VAL A 166 -7.82 -10.57 1.61
C VAL A 166 -6.57 -10.34 0.76
N SER A 167 -6.24 -9.08 0.49
CA SER A 167 -5.02 -8.68 -0.20
C SER A 167 -3.79 -9.28 0.50
N LEU A 168 -3.64 -9.06 1.81
CA LEU A 168 -2.50 -9.53 2.60
C LEU A 168 -2.38 -11.05 2.61
N THR A 169 -3.52 -11.73 2.62
CA THR A 169 -3.56 -13.19 2.53
C THR A 169 -2.98 -13.67 1.21
N LEU A 170 -3.41 -13.08 0.09
CA LEU A 170 -2.84 -13.41 -1.23
C LEU A 170 -1.35 -13.12 -1.26
N ARG A 171 -0.93 -11.93 -0.82
CA ARG A 171 0.49 -11.57 -0.74
C ARG A 171 1.35 -12.53 0.07
N THR A 172 0.78 -13.12 1.13
CA THR A 172 1.46 -14.10 2.00
C THR A 172 1.48 -15.50 1.37
N LEU A 173 0.42 -15.86 0.63
CA LEU A 173 0.32 -17.12 -0.10
C LEU A 173 1.17 -17.15 -1.38
N ASP A 174 1.71 -16.01 -1.79
CA ASP A 174 2.53 -15.89 -2.99
C ASP A 174 3.72 -16.87 -3.00
N ASP A 175 4.60 -16.77 -1.99
CA ASP A 175 5.79 -17.61 -1.86
C ASP A 175 5.47 -19.11 -1.82
N PRO A 176 4.53 -19.62 -0.99
CA PRO A 176 4.25 -21.06 -0.96
C PRO A 176 3.54 -21.58 -2.21
N LEU A 177 2.79 -20.76 -2.95
CA LEU A 177 2.07 -21.20 -4.15
C LEU A 177 2.93 -21.16 -5.42
N CYS A 178 4.09 -20.52 -5.37
CA CYS A 178 4.98 -20.35 -6.51
C CYS A 178 5.38 -21.64 -7.23
N GLY A 179 5.52 -22.76 -6.50
CA GLY A 179 5.87 -24.05 -7.10
C GLY A 179 4.77 -24.65 -7.98
N SER A 180 3.50 -24.30 -7.73
CA SER A 180 2.33 -24.82 -8.45
C SER A 180 1.67 -23.81 -9.37
N PHE A 181 1.83 -22.52 -9.10
CA PHE A 181 1.24 -21.43 -9.87
C PHE A 181 2.34 -20.41 -10.22
N PRO A 182 3.02 -20.55 -11.37
CA PRO A 182 4.20 -19.75 -11.72
C PRO A 182 3.95 -18.23 -11.86
N ALA A 183 2.68 -17.84 -12.03
CA ALA A 183 2.28 -16.44 -12.04
C ALA A 183 2.24 -15.82 -10.63
N GLY A 184 2.22 -16.64 -9.57
CA GLY A 184 1.99 -16.18 -8.20
C GLY A 184 0.60 -15.53 -8.04
N THR A 185 0.43 -14.82 -6.95
CA THR A 185 -0.75 -14.07 -6.54
C THR A 185 -0.46 -12.58 -6.31
N HIS A 186 0.81 -12.16 -6.43
CA HIS A 186 1.25 -10.78 -6.20
C HIS A 186 0.50 -9.76 -7.08
N PHE A 187 0.20 -10.09 -8.33
CA PHE A 187 -0.58 -9.23 -9.21
C PHE A 187 -1.99 -8.91 -8.65
N LEU A 188 -2.61 -9.85 -7.92
CA LEU A 188 -3.90 -9.61 -7.24
C LEU A 188 -3.75 -8.67 -6.05
N TRP A 189 -2.60 -8.70 -5.38
CA TRP A 189 -2.28 -7.75 -4.32
C TRP A 189 -2.27 -6.31 -4.84
N HIS A 190 -1.70 -6.04 -6.02
CA HIS A 190 -1.76 -4.70 -6.62
C HIS A 190 -3.21 -4.25 -6.90
N CYS A 191 -4.01 -5.12 -7.54
CA CYS A 191 -5.41 -4.82 -7.86
C CYS A 191 -6.26 -4.54 -6.60
N LEU A 192 -6.14 -5.39 -5.58
CA LEU A 192 -6.92 -5.22 -4.35
C LEU A 192 -6.45 -4.00 -3.54
N ASN A 193 -5.16 -3.70 -3.49
CA ASN A 193 -4.68 -2.48 -2.84
C ASN A 193 -5.11 -1.21 -3.56
N ALA A 194 -5.17 -1.23 -4.90
CA ALA A 194 -5.73 -0.11 -5.65
C ALA A 194 -7.18 0.14 -5.26
N ILE A 195 -7.98 -0.92 -5.05
CA ILE A 195 -9.36 -0.83 -4.56
C ILE A 195 -9.39 -0.29 -3.12
N VAL A 196 -8.54 -0.79 -2.22
CA VAL A 196 -8.42 -0.30 -0.83
C VAL A 196 -8.23 1.21 -0.76
N CYS A 197 -7.46 1.78 -1.69
CA CYS A 197 -7.17 3.22 -1.74
C CYS A 197 -8.31 4.09 -2.33
N THR A 198 -9.45 3.50 -2.70
CA THR A 198 -10.60 4.25 -3.26
C THR A 198 -11.69 4.62 -2.25
N TRP A 199 -11.57 4.16 -1.00
CA TRP A 199 -12.45 4.50 0.12
C TRP A 199 -11.91 5.65 0.96
#